data_AF-A0A3Q1K5Y1-F1
#
_entry.id   AF-A0A3Q1K5Y1-F1
#
_cell.length_a   1.000
_cell.length_b   1.000
_cell.length_c   1.000
_cell.angle_alpha   90.00
_cell.angle_beta   90.00
_cell.angle_gamma   90.00
#
_symmetry.space_group_name_H-M   'P 1'
#
loop_
_entity.id
_entity.type
_entity.pdbx_description
1 polymer ?
#
loop_
_entity_poly.entity_id
_entity_poly.type
_entity_poly.pdbx_seq_one_letter_code
_entity_poly.pdbx_strand_id
1 'polypeptide(L)'
;MSLWLLTLLLLALAGLAQFGSALPVSDHQAELKKVQTSLEELKADRQAMIERLEAAERELNRVRETPKVAFAASLGGNGLVKTTSGNKDLIYREVLTNVGRAYNSETGEFTAPVRGVYYIRFTANGPTDFTKSAVLYKNNNEIQLIAHEQPSGEGSDTASNGAALLLEQGDKLKMVLWHNTQIWDNSNHHSTFSGFLLFPMVDEPVTELNAEAELKTLHESVKQLQAENQGVKERLESTEKELKRMRDTPKVAFAVSLGGNGLQKTTSGSQTLIYREVLTNVGQAYNPETGVFTAPVRGVYYIRFTANAPTDFPMSAVLYKNGYYVQLIAHEQPSGEGSDTASNGAALLLEQGDTLSMQLWHNTQIWDNSNHHSTFSGFLLFPM
;
A
#
# COMPACT_ATOMS: atom_id res chain seq x y z
N MET A 1 16.09 -1.94 25.18
CA MET A 1 17.01 -1.00 24.49
C MET A 1 17.61 -0.07 25.51
N SER A 2 18.94 0.07 25.51
CA SER A 2 19.74 0.61 26.62
C SER A 2 19.67 2.13 26.75
N LEU A 3 19.97 2.64 27.95
CA LEU A 3 20.02 4.06 28.34
C LEU A 3 20.83 4.95 27.38
N TRP A 4 21.73 4.36 26.59
CA TRP A 4 22.54 5.04 25.58
C TRP A 4 21.74 5.58 24.38
N LEU A 5 20.63 4.93 24.02
CA LEU A 5 19.74 5.47 22.99
C LEU A 5 18.97 6.70 23.48
N LEU A 6 18.65 6.77 24.78
CA LEU A 6 17.96 7.91 25.35
C LEU A 6 18.86 9.15 25.42
N THR A 7 20.14 8.97 25.77
CA THR A 7 21.10 10.08 25.82
C THR A 7 21.44 10.62 24.44
N LEU A 8 21.51 9.77 23.40
CA LEU A 8 21.66 10.20 22.00
C LEU A 8 20.43 10.97 21.49
N LEU A 9 19.22 10.55 21.88
CA LEU A 9 17.98 11.27 21.54
C LEU A 9 17.92 12.65 22.22
N LEU A 10 18.37 12.74 23.48
CA LEU A 10 18.43 14.00 24.23
C LEU A 10 19.48 14.97 23.68
N LEU A 11 20.65 14.47 23.23
CA LEU A 11 21.65 15.29 22.57
C LEU A 11 21.21 15.75 21.17
N ALA A 12 20.45 14.93 20.43
CA ALA A 12 19.84 15.33 19.16
C ALA A 12 18.76 16.42 19.35
N LEU A 13 17.96 16.31 20.42
CA LEU A 13 16.98 17.34 20.80
C LEU A 13 17.64 18.63 21.29
N ALA A 14 18.78 18.56 21.98
CA ALA A 14 19.55 19.75 22.39
C ALA A 14 20.26 20.43 21.21
N GLY A 15 20.69 19.66 20.20
CA GLY A 15 21.23 20.19 18.94
C GLY A 15 20.19 20.95 18.11
N LEU A 16 18.94 20.49 18.13
CA LEU A 16 17.80 21.19 17.50
C LEU A 16 17.40 22.48 18.22
N ALA A 17 17.72 22.61 19.52
CA ALA A 17 17.43 23.82 20.29
C ALA A 17 18.45 24.96 20.06
N GLN A 18 19.61 24.69 19.46
CA GLN A 18 20.63 25.72 19.16
C GLN A 18 20.67 26.18 17.70
N PHE A 19 19.91 25.55 16.80
CA PHE A 19 19.65 26.09 15.47
C PHE A 19 18.16 26.39 15.33
N GLY A 20 17.80 27.61 15.72
CA GLY A 20 16.48 28.17 15.52
C GLY A 20 16.12 28.24 14.04
N SER A 21 15.11 27.47 13.65
CA SER A 21 14.17 27.86 12.61
C SER A 21 12.77 27.54 13.14
N ALA A 22 11.98 28.59 13.33
CA ALA A 22 10.66 28.51 13.94
C ALA A 22 9.63 28.10 12.89
N LEU A 23 9.19 26.83 12.94
CA LEU A 23 7.87 26.42 12.44
C LEU A 23 6.89 26.40 13.62
N PRO A 24 5.60 26.75 13.42
CA PRO A 24 4.66 26.91 14.52
C PRO A 24 4.38 25.57 15.21
N VAL A 25 4.52 25.55 16.54
CA VAL A 25 4.38 24.37 17.41
C VAL A 25 3.03 23.64 17.25
N SER A 26 1.99 24.33 16.76
CA SER A 26 0.66 23.76 16.50
C SER A 26 0.62 22.77 15.33
N ASP A 27 1.40 23.00 14.27
CA ASP A 27 1.44 22.11 13.09
C ASP A 27 2.17 20.80 13.43
N HIS A 28 3.19 20.86 14.27
CA HIS A 28 3.90 19.66 14.73
C HIS A 28 3.02 18.81 15.66
N GLN A 29 2.14 19.41 16.45
CA GLN A 29 1.17 18.67 17.26
C GLN A 29 0.05 18.04 16.42
N ALA A 30 -0.40 18.70 15.36
CA ALA A 30 -1.40 18.15 14.43
C ALA A 30 -0.83 16.96 13.63
N GLU A 31 0.40 17.09 13.13
CA GLU A 31 1.10 16.00 12.46
C GLU A 31 1.43 14.84 13.43
N LEU A 32 1.83 15.12 14.67
CA LEU A 32 1.99 14.08 15.70
C LEU A 32 0.69 13.34 15.99
N LYS A 33 -0.44 14.06 16.03
CA LYS A 33 -1.75 13.45 16.25
C LYS A 33 -2.17 12.58 15.06
N LYS A 34 -1.85 13.01 13.84
CA LYS A 34 -2.11 12.26 12.61
C LYS A 34 -1.27 10.98 12.53
N VAL A 35 0.02 11.08 12.88
CA VAL A 35 0.91 9.92 13.01
C VAL A 35 0.44 8.97 14.11
N GLN A 36 -0.08 9.49 15.22
CA GLN A 36 -0.67 8.67 16.27
C GLN A 36 -1.93 7.95 15.79
N THR A 37 -2.81 8.62 15.03
CA THR A 37 -4.00 7.98 14.46
C THR A 37 -3.65 6.89 13.46
N SER A 38 -2.73 7.15 12.52
CA SER A 38 -2.26 6.13 11.57
C SER A 38 -1.52 4.98 12.27
N LEU A 39 -0.88 5.23 13.40
CA LEU A 39 -0.27 4.18 14.22
C LEU A 39 -1.33 3.30 14.90
N GLU A 40 -2.46 3.88 15.33
CA GLU A 40 -3.57 3.10 15.89
C GLU A 40 -4.32 2.31 14.80
N GLU A 41 -4.48 2.85 13.59
CA GLU A 41 -4.99 2.12 12.43
C GLU A 41 -4.07 0.96 12.05
N LEU A 42 -2.76 1.18 12.00
CA LEU A 42 -1.78 0.12 11.73
C LEU A 42 -1.77 -0.96 12.83
N LYS A 43 -2.08 -0.59 14.07
CA LYS A 43 -2.25 -1.57 15.16
C LYS A 43 -3.53 -2.38 14.99
N ALA A 44 -4.63 -1.76 14.55
CA ALA A 44 -5.87 -2.45 14.26
C ALA A 44 -5.72 -3.44 13.08
N ASP A 45 -5.03 -3.02 12.01
CA ASP A 45 -4.71 -3.88 10.87
C ASP A 45 -3.81 -5.05 11.28
N ARG A 46 -2.80 -4.78 12.13
CA ARG A 46 -1.95 -5.82 12.70
C ARG A 46 -2.76 -6.81 13.54
N GLN A 47 -3.75 -6.33 14.31
CA GLN A 47 -4.62 -7.18 15.10
C GLN A 47 -5.50 -8.08 14.22
N ALA A 48 -6.08 -7.53 13.15
CA ALA A 48 -6.83 -8.31 12.17
C ALA A 48 -5.95 -9.35 11.46
N MET A 49 -4.68 -9.05 11.21
CA MET A 49 -3.73 -10.01 10.63
C MET A 49 -3.35 -11.13 11.61
N ILE A 50 -3.26 -10.83 12.90
CA ILE A 50 -3.05 -11.86 13.94
C ILE A 50 -4.27 -12.80 14.00
N GLU A 51 -5.49 -12.29 13.96
CA GLU A 51 -6.70 -13.13 13.97
C GLU A 51 -6.80 -14.03 12.74
N ARG A 52 -6.41 -13.53 11.56
CA ARG A 52 -6.28 -14.34 10.34
C ARG A 52 -5.22 -15.43 10.49
N LEU A 53 -4.09 -15.12 11.13
CA LEU A 53 -3.05 -16.12 11.39
C LEU A 53 -3.55 -17.18 12.36
N GLU A 54 -4.24 -16.81 13.44
CA GLU A 54 -4.84 -17.75 14.38
C GLU A 54 -5.92 -18.63 13.73
N ALA A 55 -6.70 -18.09 12.77
CA ALA A 55 -7.63 -18.89 11.98
C ALA A 55 -6.92 -19.89 11.05
N ALA A 56 -5.84 -19.45 10.38
CA ALA A 56 -5.03 -20.33 9.55
C ALA A 56 -4.32 -21.41 10.38
N GLU A 57 -3.83 -21.08 11.57
CA GLU A 57 -3.26 -22.03 12.52
C GLU A 57 -4.29 -23.03 13.04
N ARG A 58 -5.54 -22.60 13.28
CA ARG A 58 -6.65 -23.50 13.62
C ARG A 58 -6.96 -24.48 12.48
N GLU A 59 -7.03 -24.03 11.23
CA GLU A 59 -7.20 -24.92 10.08
C GLU A 59 -6.01 -25.86 9.88
N LEU A 60 -4.79 -25.37 10.06
CA LEU A 60 -3.59 -26.19 10.00
C LEU A 60 -3.60 -27.27 11.09
N ASN A 61 -3.99 -26.91 12.32
CA ASN A 61 -4.14 -27.88 13.41
C ASN A 61 -5.26 -28.87 13.10
N ARG A 62 -6.39 -28.44 12.51
CA ARG A 62 -7.47 -29.33 12.05
C ARG A 62 -6.98 -30.35 11.01
N VAL A 63 -6.18 -29.92 10.05
CA VAL A 63 -5.57 -30.83 9.06
C VAL A 63 -4.56 -31.77 9.73
N ARG A 64 -3.78 -31.28 10.69
CA ARG A 64 -2.84 -32.11 11.47
C ARG A 64 -3.56 -33.13 12.34
N GLU A 65 -4.73 -32.80 12.87
CA GLU A 65 -5.52 -33.63 13.77
C GLU A 65 -6.52 -34.54 13.05
N THR A 66 -6.73 -34.35 11.74
CA THR A 66 -7.60 -35.23 10.95
C THR A 66 -7.15 -36.68 11.09
N PRO A 67 -8.01 -37.58 11.62
CA PRO A 67 -7.61 -38.93 11.94
C PRO A 67 -7.25 -39.66 10.64
N LYS A 68 -6.02 -40.15 10.58
CA LYS A 68 -5.58 -41.05 9.51
C LYS A 68 -6.15 -42.42 9.83
N VAL A 69 -7.01 -42.93 8.95
CA VAL A 69 -7.66 -44.23 9.12
C VAL A 69 -7.39 -45.07 7.89
N ALA A 70 -6.72 -46.19 8.09
CA ALA A 70 -6.51 -47.18 7.05
C ALA A 70 -6.32 -48.55 7.70
N PHE A 71 -6.97 -49.57 7.17
CA PHE A 71 -6.74 -50.95 7.57
C PHE A 71 -6.60 -51.85 6.36
N ALA A 72 -5.82 -52.91 6.54
CA ALA A 72 -5.75 -54.03 5.61
C ALA A 72 -5.46 -55.28 6.45
N ALA A 73 -6.27 -56.32 6.26
CA ALA A 73 -6.09 -57.59 6.93
C ALA A 73 -6.32 -58.74 5.94
N SER A 74 -5.63 -59.85 6.16
CA SER A 74 -5.89 -61.12 5.50
C SER A 74 -6.71 -62.02 6.40
N LEU A 75 -7.49 -62.94 5.81
CA LEU A 75 -8.30 -63.90 6.56
C LEU A 75 -7.41 -64.63 7.58
N GLY A 76 -6.22 -65.02 7.12
CA GLY A 76 -5.18 -65.64 7.92
C GLY A 76 -5.47 -67.10 8.22
N GLY A 77 -4.45 -67.78 8.71
CA GLY A 77 -4.48 -69.24 8.86
C GLY A 77 -4.23 -69.95 7.52
N ASN A 78 -3.79 -71.22 7.60
CA ASN A 78 -3.52 -72.04 6.43
C ASN A 78 -4.70 -72.99 6.18
N GLY A 79 -5.69 -72.58 5.40
CA GLY A 79 -6.73 -73.52 5.00
C GLY A 79 -8.06 -72.96 4.53
N LEU A 80 -8.96 -73.90 4.25
CA LEU A 80 -10.30 -73.67 3.74
C LEU A 80 -11.26 -73.32 4.89
N VAL A 81 -12.00 -72.23 4.73
CA VAL A 81 -13.18 -71.90 5.53
C VAL A 81 -14.42 -72.18 4.70
N LYS A 82 -15.18 -73.20 5.10
CA LYS A 82 -16.39 -73.65 4.41
C LYS A 82 -17.56 -73.68 5.38
N THR A 83 -18.75 -73.30 4.92
CA THR A 83 -20.01 -73.50 5.63
C THR A 83 -21.03 -74.20 4.74
N THR A 84 -21.80 -75.13 5.31
CA THR A 84 -22.91 -75.83 4.64
C THR A 84 -24.26 -75.53 5.27
N SER A 85 -24.30 -74.87 6.44
CA SER A 85 -25.51 -74.41 7.09
C SER A 85 -25.27 -73.09 7.81
N GLY A 86 -26.14 -72.10 7.55
CA GLY A 86 -26.04 -70.77 8.11
C GLY A 86 -24.85 -69.95 7.59
N ASN A 87 -24.90 -68.65 7.86
CA ASN A 87 -23.82 -67.72 7.54
C ASN A 87 -22.76 -67.76 8.65
N LYS A 88 -21.50 -67.45 8.30
CA LYS A 88 -20.38 -67.42 9.22
C LYS A 88 -19.62 -66.11 9.10
N ASP A 89 -19.38 -65.43 10.23
CA ASP A 89 -18.54 -64.23 10.25
C ASP A 89 -17.09 -64.60 9.85
N LEU A 90 -16.54 -63.81 8.93
CA LEU A 90 -15.15 -63.93 8.49
C LEU A 90 -14.29 -62.96 9.29
N ILE A 91 -13.45 -63.50 10.17
CA ILE A 91 -12.56 -62.72 11.03
C ILE A 91 -11.18 -62.71 10.37
N TYR A 92 -10.79 -61.57 9.79
CA TYR A 92 -9.49 -61.41 9.13
C TYR A 92 -8.42 -61.11 10.18
N ARG A 93 -7.71 -62.15 10.62
CA ARG A 93 -6.85 -62.08 11.82
C ARG A 93 -5.46 -61.54 11.55
N GLU A 94 -4.95 -61.70 10.32
CA GLU A 94 -3.60 -61.27 9.96
C GLU A 94 -3.63 -59.80 9.52
N VAL A 95 -3.32 -58.89 10.43
CA VAL A 95 -3.35 -57.44 10.18
C VAL A 95 -2.06 -56.98 9.50
N LEU A 96 -2.20 -56.49 8.26
CA LEU A 96 -1.11 -55.89 7.48
C LEU A 96 -0.95 -54.40 7.77
N THR A 97 -2.06 -53.69 8.01
CA THR A 97 -2.08 -52.26 8.33
C THR A 97 -3.30 -51.97 9.21
N ASN A 98 -3.17 -51.08 10.19
CA ASN A 98 -4.28 -50.64 11.04
C ASN A 98 -4.03 -49.24 11.62
N VAL A 99 -3.78 -48.27 10.74
CA VAL A 99 -3.61 -46.86 11.09
C VAL A 99 -4.94 -46.33 11.61
N GLY A 100 -4.90 -45.67 12.77
CA GLY A 100 -6.11 -45.21 13.47
C GLY A 100 -6.82 -46.30 14.27
N ARG A 101 -6.34 -47.55 14.25
CA ARG A 101 -6.83 -48.69 15.06
C ARG A 101 -8.35 -48.93 14.95
N ALA A 102 -8.92 -48.63 13.79
CA ALA A 102 -10.35 -48.74 13.53
C ALA A 102 -10.81 -50.16 13.21
N TYR A 103 -9.89 -51.07 12.89
CA TYR A 103 -10.18 -52.48 12.66
C TYR A 103 -9.82 -53.35 13.88
N ASN A 104 -10.72 -54.23 14.28
CA ASN A 104 -10.52 -55.19 15.37
C ASN A 104 -10.36 -56.60 14.79
N SER A 105 -9.16 -57.17 14.91
CA SER A 105 -8.83 -58.51 14.39
C SER A 105 -9.33 -59.67 15.25
N GLU A 106 -9.83 -59.40 16.46
CA GLU A 106 -10.48 -60.41 17.29
C GLU A 106 -11.91 -60.68 16.81
N THR A 107 -12.60 -59.62 16.35
CA THR A 107 -14.01 -59.65 15.93
C THR A 107 -14.22 -59.62 14.40
N GLY A 108 -13.24 -59.13 13.64
CA GLY A 108 -13.37 -58.93 12.18
C GLY A 108 -14.10 -57.64 11.80
N GLU A 109 -14.34 -56.75 12.76
CA GLU A 109 -15.11 -55.53 12.56
C GLU A 109 -14.20 -54.32 12.32
N PHE A 110 -14.49 -53.56 11.28
CA PHE A 110 -14.07 -52.17 11.14
C PHE A 110 -15.14 -51.26 11.75
N THR A 111 -14.76 -50.31 12.62
CA THR A 111 -15.67 -49.29 13.18
C THR A 111 -15.22 -47.92 12.70
N ALA A 112 -16.09 -47.19 12.00
CA ALA A 112 -15.78 -45.85 11.50
C ALA A 112 -15.55 -44.88 12.69
N PRO A 113 -14.33 -44.35 12.89
CA PRO A 113 -14.04 -43.51 14.05
C PRO A 113 -14.58 -42.08 13.92
N VAL A 114 -14.86 -41.63 12.70
CA VAL A 114 -15.47 -40.33 12.39
C VAL A 114 -16.46 -40.53 11.25
N ARG A 115 -17.40 -39.59 11.10
CA ARG A 115 -18.23 -39.53 9.91
C ARG A 115 -17.37 -39.17 8.70
N GLY A 116 -17.53 -39.88 7.59
CA GLY A 116 -16.66 -39.68 6.43
C GLY A 116 -16.97 -40.58 5.26
N VAL A 117 -16.35 -40.28 4.13
CA VAL A 117 -16.34 -41.17 2.97
C VAL A 117 -15.14 -42.11 3.10
N TYR A 118 -15.42 -43.41 3.12
CA TYR A 118 -14.42 -44.47 3.24
C TYR A 118 -14.40 -45.30 1.96
N TYR A 119 -13.21 -45.58 1.41
CA TYR A 119 -13.09 -46.57 0.35
C TYR A 119 -12.84 -47.94 0.98
N ILE A 120 -13.72 -48.90 0.70
CA ILE A 120 -13.66 -50.26 1.23
C ILE A 120 -13.53 -51.25 0.06
N ARG A 121 -12.63 -52.23 0.18
CA ARG A 121 -12.43 -53.30 -0.80
C ARG A 121 -12.15 -54.63 -0.11
N PHE A 122 -12.58 -55.72 -0.74
CA PHE A 122 -12.19 -57.06 -0.34
C PHE A 122 -11.92 -57.96 -1.55
N THR A 123 -11.18 -59.04 -1.31
CA THR A 123 -10.91 -60.13 -2.24
C THR A 123 -11.11 -61.45 -1.52
N ALA A 124 -11.81 -62.38 -2.15
CA ALA A 124 -12.07 -63.71 -1.66
C ALA A 124 -11.45 -64.72 -2.62
N ASN A 125 -10.43 -65.43 -2.17
CA ASN A 125 -9.82 -66.52 -2.91
C ASN A 125 -10.43 -67.86 -2.46
N GLY A 126 -10.51 -68.82 -3.36
CA GLY A 126 -10.82 -70.21 -2.97
C GLY A 126 -10.79 -71.18 -4.14
N PRO A 127 -10.82 -72.49 -3.85
CA PRO A 127 -10.96 -73.51 -4.88
C PRO A 127 -12.25 -73.32 -5.69
N THR A 128 -12.19 -73.67 -6.98
CA THR A 128 -13.29 -73.50 -7.96
C THR A 128 -14.26 -74.68 -7.99
N ASP A 129 -14.09 -75.66 -7.09
CA ASP A 129 -14.93 -76.86 -6.95
C ASP A 129 -16.21 -76.63 -6.13
N PHE A 130 -16.38 -75.43 -5.55
CA PHE A 130 -17.53 -75.08 -4.72
C PHE A 130 -17.85 -73.59 -4.84
N THR A 131 -19.08 -73.22 -4.50
CA THR A 131 -19.53 -71.81 -4.52
C THR A 131 -18.69 -70.97 -3.55
N LYS A 132 -18.25 -69.79 -3.97
CA LYS A 132 -17.48 -68.84 -3.15
C LYS A 132 -18.32 -67.63 -2.80
N SER A 133 -18.16 -67.10 -1.59
CA SER A 133 -18.71 -65.79 -1.25
C SER A 133 -17.84 -65.00 -0.29
N ALA A 134 -17.97 -63.68 -0.39
CA ALA A 134 -17.60 -62.74 0.65
C ALA A 134 -18.55 -61.56 0.60
N VAL A 135 -19.19 -61.26 1.73
CA VAL A 135 -20.28 -60.29 1.80
C VAL A 135 -19.99 -59.26 2.87
N LEU A 136 -19.98 -58.00 2.48
CA LEU A 136 -19.76 -56.87 3.37
C LEU A 136 -21.09 -56.46 3.99
N TYR A 137 -21.20 -56.59 5.30
CA TYR A 137 -22.33 -56.12 6.09
C TYR A 137 -21.97 -54.81 6.78
N LYS A 138 -22.91 -53.88 6.78
CA LYS A 138 -22.97 -52.70 7.64
C LYS A 138 -23.95 -52.95 8.78
N ASN A 139 -23.55 -52.61 10.00
CA ASN A 139 -24.37 -52.66 11.22
C ASN A 139 -25.14 -54.00 11.36
N ASN A 140 -24.44 -55.10 11.08
CA ASN A 140 -24.89 -56.51 11.13
C ASN A 140 -25.97 -56.97 10.14
N ASN A 141 -26.85 -56.10 9.66
CA ASN A 141 -28.03 -56.52 8.89
C ASN A 141 -28.10 -55.96 7.47
N GLU A 142 -27.30 -54.95 7.14
CA GLU A 142 -27.39 -54.25 5.86
C GLU A 142 -26.26 -54.70 4.92
N ILE A 143 -26.59 -55.37 3.83
CA ILE A 143 -25.61 -55.81 2.84
C ILE A 143 -25.19 -54.60 1.98
N GLN A 144 -23.89 -54.29 1.97
CA GLN A 144 -23.33 -53.20 1.16
C GLN A 144 -22.79 -53.71 -0.17
N LEU A 145 -21.99 -54.78 -0.13
CA LEU A 145 -21.27 -55.32 -1.28
C LEU A 145 -21.20 -56.85 -1.20
N ILE A 146 -21.22 -57.51 -2.35
CA ILE A 146 -21.12 -58.97 -2.46
C ILE A 146 -20.11 -59.32 -3.54
N ALA A 147 -19.26 -60.32 -3.27
CA ALA A 147 -18.63 -61.12 -4.30
C ALA A 147 -19.15 -62.56 -4.15
N HIS A 148 -19.69 -63.14 -5.22
CA HIS A 148 -20.29 -64.48 -5.20
C HIS A 148 -20.03 -65.18 -6.53
N GLU A 149 -19.40 -66.34 -6.48
CA GLU A 149 -18.99 -67.09 -7.67
C GLU A 149 -19.45 -68.54 -7.61
N GLN A 150 -19.91 -69.06 -8.75
CA GLN A 150 -20.30 -70.46 -8.91
C GLN A 150 -19.07 -71.33 -9.21
N PRO A 151 -19.16 -72.66 -8.95
CA PRO A 151 -18.11 -73.60 -9.33
C PRO A 151 -17.81 -73.53 -10.83
N SER A 152 -16.53 -73.59 -11.20
CA SER A 152 -16.08 -73.41 -12.60
C SER A 152 -15.05 -74.43 -13.08
N GLY A 153 -14.75 -75.46 -12.29
CA GLY A 153 -13.86 -76.56 -12.68
C GLY A 153 -12.83 -76.90 -11.59
N GLU A 154 -11.59 -77.15 -12.02
CA GLU A 154 -10.47 -77.42 -11.13
C GLU A 154 -9.52 -76.20 -11.07
N GLY A 155 -9.02 -75.88 -9.87
CA GLY A 155 -8.09 -74.78 -9.64
C GLY A 155 -8.55 -73.83 -8.52
N SER A 156 -7.97 -72.63 -8.48
CA SER A 156 -8.30 -71.56 -7.52
C SER A 156 -8.64 -70.29 -8.29
N ASP A 157 -9.57 -69.50 -7.76
CA ASP A 157 -9.99 -68.22 -8.36
C ASP A 157 -10.28 -67.18 -7.28
N THR A 158 -10.30 -65.90 -7.68
CA THR A 158 -10.49 -64.75 -6.80
C THR A 158 -11.69 -63.90 -7.22
N ALA A 159 -12.56 -63.60 -6.26
CA ALA A 159 -13.68 -62.68 -6.43
C ALA A 159 -13.42 -61.39 -5.61
N SER A 160 -13.55 -60.21 -6.22
CA SER A 160 -13.36 -58.92 -5.52
C SER A 160 -14.55 -57.99 -5.69
N ASN A 161 -14.81 -57.16 -4.69
CA ASN A 161 -15.70 -56.00 -4.81
C ASN A 161 -15.19 -54.83 -3.94
N GLY A 162 -15.59 -53.61 -4.25
CA GLY A 162 -15.21 -52.42 -3.48
C GLY A 162 -15.99 -51.18 -3.89
N ALA A 163 -16.19 -50.27 -2.94
CA ALA A 163 -16.92 -49.01 -3.15
C ALA A 163 -16.48 -47.93 -2.15
N ALA A 164 -16.74 -46.68 -2.51
CA ALA A 164 -16.74 -45.57 -1.58
C ALA A 164 -18.09 -45.53 -0.84
N LEU A 165 -18.05 -45.60 0.49
CA LEU A 165 -19.22 -45.61 1.37
C LEU A 165 -19.19 -44.39 2.29
N LEU A 166 -20.31 -43.67 2.39
CA LEU A 166 -20.51 -42.70 3.45
C LEU A 166 -20.86 -43.46 4.75
N LEU A 167 -20.01 -43.34 5.76
CA LEU A 167 -20.19 -43.96 7.07
C LEU A 167 -20.36 -42.88 8.13
N GLU A 168 -21.29 -43.11 9.04
CA GLU A 168 -21.44 -42.33 10.27
C GLU A 168 -20.45 -42.79 11.32
N GLN A 169 -20.11 -41.91 12.28
CA GLN A 169 -19.26 -42.30 13.40
C GLN A 169 -19.91 -43.48 14.16
N GLY A 170 -19.15 -44.55 14.36
CA GLY A 170 -19.60 -45.76 15.03
C GLY A 170 -20.23 -46.81 14.11
N ASP A 171 -20.45 -46.51 12.83
CA ASP A 171 -20.87 -47.53 11.86
C ASP A 171 -19.86 -48.67 11.79
N LYS A 172 -20.37 -49.90 11.78
CA LYS A 172 -19.57 -51.12 11.78
C LYS A 172 -19.66 -51.86 10.46
N LEU A 173 -18.52 -52.23 9.90
CA LEU A 173 -18.40 -53.08 8.74
C LEU A 173 -17.78 -54.42 9.11
N LYS A 174 -18.34 -55.52 8.60
CA LYS A 174 -17.79 -56.86 8.77
C LYS A 174 -17.99 -57.73 7.52
N MET A 175 -17.11 -58.70 7.35
CA MET A 175 -17.19 -59.68 6.27
C MET A 175 -17.91 -60.95 6.73
N VAL A 176 -18.77 -61.50 5.88
CA VAL A 176 -19.55 -62.70 6.17
C VAL A 176 -19.45 -63.67 5.00
N LEU A 177 -19.24 -64.95 5.33
CA LEU A 177 -19.35 -66.07 4.42
C LEU A 177 -20.80 -66.56 4.44
N TRP A 178 -21.47 -66.55 3.30
CA TRP A 178 -22.84 -67.05 3.21
C TRP A 178 -22.93 -68.57 3.30
N HIS A 179 -24.09 -69.06 3.75
CA HIS A 179 -24.40 -70.49 3.78
C HIS A 179 -24.07 -71.18 2.45
N ASN A 180 -23.61 -72.42 2.53
CA ASN A 180 -23.23 -73.22 1.37
C ASN A 180 -22.18 -72.56 0.47
N THR A 181 -21.21 -71.85 1.06
CA THR A 181 -20.07 -71.27 0.33
C THR A 181 -18.73 -71.51 1.04
N GLN A 182 -17.63 -71.26 0.33
CA GLN A 182 -16.28 -71.39 0.84
C GLN A 182 -15.38 -70.20 0.48
N ILE A 183 -14.33 -70.04 1.27
CA ILE A 183 -13.20 -69.13 1.04
C ILE A 183 -11.94 -69.80 1.58
N TRP A 184 -10.78 -69.42 1.08
CA TRP A 184 -9.50 -69.99 1.46
C TRP A 184 -8.46 -68.88 1.62
N ASP A 185 -7.53 -69.10 2.54
CA ASP A 185 -6.35 -68.27 2.68
C ASP A 185 -5.14 -69.09 3.14
N ASN A 186 -3.95 -68.50 3.00
CA ASN A 186 -2.71 -69.01 3.54
C ASN A 186 -1.74 -67.85 3.85
N SER A 187 -0.50 -68.17 4.18
CA SER A 187 0.57 -67.20 4.44
C SER A 187 0.91 -66.23 3.29
N ASN A 188 0.30 -66.36 2.10
CA ASN A 188 0.48 -65.43 0.97
C ASN A 188 -0.62 -64.37 0.88
N HIS A 189 -1.59 -64.37 1.81
CA HIS A 189 -2.63 -63.34 1.95
C HIS A 189 -3.52 -63.14 0.71
N HIS A 190 -4.11 -64.23 0.20
CA HIS A 190 -4.95 -64.19 -1.00
C HIS A 190 -6.34 -63.61 -0.73
N SER A 191 -6.89 -63.85 0.47
CA SER A 191 -8.20 -63.34 0.87
C SER A 191 -8.04 -62.12 1.78
N THR A 192 -8.33 -60.93 1.26
CA THR A 192 -8.05 -59.65 1.94
C THR A 192 -9.30 -58.82 2.16
N PHE A 193 -9.29 -58.03 3.24
CA PHE A 193 -10.28 -57.00 3.55
C PHE A 193 -9.55 -55.72 3.95
N SER A 194 -9.80 -54.63 3.24
CA SER A 194 -9.10 -53.37 3.46
C SER A 194 -9.99 -52.17 3.21
N GLY A 195 -9.58 -51.04 3.78
CA GLY A 195 -10.23 -49.77 3.55
C GLY A 195 -9.53 -48.61 4.22
N PHE A 196 -9.87 -47.40 3.80
CA PHE A 196 -9.30 -46.17 4.33
C PHE A 196 -10.28 -45.00 4.23
N LEU A 197 -10.09 -44.02 5.11
CA LEU A 197 -10.81 -42.74 5.04
C LEU A 197 -10.30 -41.95 3.84
N LEU A 198 -11.18 -41.61 2.89
CA LEU A 198 -10.88 -40.69 1.79
C LEU A 198 -10.88 -39.25 2.29
N PHE A 199 -11.97 -38.85 2.95
CA PHE A 199 -12.10 -37.55 3.61
C PHE A 199 -13.19 -37.60 4.69
N PRO A 200 -13.00 -36.94 5.84
CA PRO A 200 -14.04 -36.81 6.86
C PRO A 200 -15.16 -35.89 6.35
N MET A 201 -16.38 -36.16 6.78
CA MET A 201 -17.52 -35.28 6.54
C MET A 201 -17.78 -34.51 7.83
N VAL A 202 -17.60 -33.19 7.79
CA VAL A 202 -17.88 -32.31 8.91
C VAL A 202 -19.34 -31.86 8.77
N ASP A 203 -20.23 -32.37 9.62
CA ASP A 203 -21.54 -31.74 9.81
C ASP A 203 -21.32 -30.49 10.66
N GLU A 204 -20.89 -29.40 10.05
CA GLU A 204 -21.34 -28.11 10.54
C GLU A 204 -22.54 -27.69 9.69
N PRO A 205 -23.54 -27.04 10.30
CA PRO A 205 -24.48 -26.28 9.51
C PRO A 205 -23.65 -25.39 8.59
N VAL A 206 -24.11 -25.16 7.37
CA VAL A 206 -23.73 -23.94 6.69
C VAL A 206 -24.22 -22.84 7.63
N THR A 207 -23.38 -22.38 8.56
CA THR A 207 -23.34 -20.98 8.88
C THR A 207 -23.13 -20.39 7.51
N GLU A 208 -24.22 -19.93 6.91
CA GLU A 208 -24.13 -18.92 5.87
C GLU A 208 -23.09 -17.97 6.45
N LEU A 209 -21.89 -18.02 5.88
CA LEU A 209 -21.02 -16.86 5.89
C LEU A 209 -21.99 -15.74 5.62
N ASN A 210 -22.22 -14.85 6.58
CA ASN A 210 -23.32 -13.89 6.52
C ASN A 210 -22.97 -12.96 5.36
N ALA A 211 -23.25 -13.44 4.15
CA ALA A 211 -22.65 -12.96 2.93
C ALA A 211 -23.23 -11.59 2.68
N GLU A 212 -24.43 -11.30 3.18
CA GLU A 212 -24.96 -9.95 3.25
C GLU A 212 -24.18 -9.05 4.21
N ALA A 213 -23.77 -9.51 5.40
CA ALA A 213 -22.95 -8.69 6.31
C ALA A 213 -21.53 -8.46 5.78
N GLU A 214 -20.90 -9.46 5.18
CA GLU A 214 -19.60 -9.33 4.52
C GLU A 214 -19.67 -8.52 3.23
N LEU A 215 -20.72 -8.67 2.43
CA LEU A 215 -20.94 -7.86 1.22
C LEU A 215 -21.32 -6.43 1.59
N LYS A 216 -22.03 -6.22 2.70
CA LYS A 216 -22.32 -4.88 3.23
C LYS A 216 -21.07 -4.19 3.77
N THR A 217 -20.23 -4.89 4.52
CA THR A 217 -18.94 -4.35 4.99
C THR A 217 -18.00 -4.09 3.82
N LEU A 218 -17.93 -4.99 2.83
CA LEU A 218 -17.16 -4.76 1.60
C LEU A 218 -17.72 -3.57 0.80
N HIS A 219 -19.04 -3.40 0.74
CA HIS A 219 -19.67 -2.26 0.08
C HIS A 219 -19.37 -0.94 0.81
N GLU A 220 -19.37 -0.95 2.14
CA GLU A 220 -18.98 0.19 2.97
C GLU A 220 -17.49 0.53 2.80
N SER A 221 -16.60 -0.48 2.74
CA SER A 221 -15.18 -0.27 2.45
C SER A 221 -14.95 0.27 1.03
N VAL A 222 -15.67 -0.23 0.02
CA VAL A 222 -15.60 0.31 -1.35
C VAL A 222 -16.10 1.76 -1.37
N LYS A 223 -17.17 2.07 -0.64
CA LYS A 223 -17.69 3.44 -0.53
C LYS A 223 -16.70 4.38 0.17
N GLN A 224 -16.01 3.89 1.21
CA GLN A 224 -14.96 4.65 1.88
C GLN A 224 -13.76 4.89 0.95
N LEU A 225 -13.29 3.85 0.26
CA LEU A 225 -12.21 4.00 -0.72
C LEU A 225 -12.58 4.94 -1.87
N GLN A 226 -13.85 4.96 -2.28
CA GLN A 226 -14.34 5.95 -3.26
C GLN A 226 -14.30 7.37 -2.71
N ALA A 227 -14.69 7.58 -1.44
CA ALA A 227 -14.61 8.89 -0.79
C ALA A 227 -13.16 9.36 -0.61
N GLU A 228 -12.25 8.46 -0.23
CA GLU A 228 -10.82 8.76 -0.12
C GLU A 228 -10.20 9.09 -1.49
N ASN A 229 -10.52 8.32 -2.54
CA ASN A 229 -10.08 8.62 -3.90
C ASN A 229 -10.61 9.97 -4.40
N GLN A 230 -11.85 10.33 -4.05
CA GLN A 230 -12.40 11.64 -4.35
C GLN A 230 -11.64 12.75 -3.60
N GLY A 231 -11.33 12.55 -2.32
CA GLY A 231 -10.51 13.50 -1.54
C GLY A 231 -9.08 13.63 -2.08
N VAL A 232 -8.47 12.54 -2.53
CA VAL A 232 -7.16 12.56 -3.19
C VAL A 232 -7.23 13.32 -4.52
N LYS A 233 -8.29 13.12 -5.30
CA LYS A 233 -8.52 13.85 -6.56
C LYS A 233 -8.67 15.36 -6.31
N GLU A 234 -9.43 15.76 -5.30
CA GLU A 234 -9.59 17.17 -4.92
C GLU A 234 -8.27 17.79 -4.45
N ARG A 235 -7.46 17.04 -3.68
CA ARG A 235 -6.11 17.47 -3.30
C ARG A 235 -5.20 17.60 -4.52
N LEU A 236 -5.28 16.69 -5.47
CA LEU A 236 -4.52 16.75 -6.71
C LEU A 236 -4.92 17.98 -7.54
N GLU A 237 -6.21 18.20 -7.77
CA GLU A 237 -6.73 19.38 -8.47
C GLU A 237 -6.31 20.68 -7.75
N SER A 238 -6.33 20.70 -6.42
CA SER A 238 -5.83 21.85 -5.63
C SER A 238 -4.34 22.07 -5.85
N THR A 239 -3.55 21.00 -5.84
CA THR A 239 -2.09 21.06 -6.02
C THR A 239 -1.74 21.47 -7.44
N GLU A 240 -2.45 20.96 -8.45
CA GLU A 240 -2.31 21.37 -9.85
C GLU A 240 -2.67 22.84 -10.04
N LYS A 241 -3.72 23.32 -9.37
CA LYS A 241 -4.09 24.74 -9.37
C LYS A 241 -3.02 25.61 -8.70
N GLU A 242 -2.43 25.15 -7.61
CA GLU A 242 -1.32 25.84 -6.93
C GLU A 242 -0.05 25.85 -7.78
N LEU A 243 0.32 24.72 -8.39
CA LEU A 243 1.43 24.61 -9.34
C LEU A 243 1.21 25.52 -10.55
N LYS A 244 0.00 25.56 -11.08
CA LYS A 244 -0.36 26.47 -12.17
C LYS A 244 -0.22 27.93 -11.72
N ARG A 245 -0.71 28.28 -10.52
CA ARG A 245 -0.51 29.63 -9.94
C ARG A 245 0.97 29.97 -9.81
N MET A 246 1.79 29.07 -9.29
CA MET A 246 3.24 29.29 -9.18
C MET A 246 3.92 29.44 -10.54
N ARG A 247 3.47 28.69 -11.55
CA ARG A 247 3.97 28.80 -12.93
C ARG A 247 3.55 30.12 -13.58
N ASP A 248 2.33 30.56 -13.32
CA ASP A 248 1.73 31.77 -13.90
C ASP A 248 2.09 33.03 -13.10
N THR A 249 2.78 32.91 -11.95
CA THR A 249 3.30 34.04 -11.19
C THR A 249 4.19 34.91 -12.09
N PRO A 250 3.83 36.18 -12.32
CA PRO A 250 4.55 37.04 -13.23
C PRO A 250 5.96 37.27 -12.69
N LYS A 251 6.95 36.99 -13.53
CA LYS A 251 8.35 37.33 -13.25
C LYS A 251 8.60 38.74 -13.78
N VAL A 252 8.97 39.64 -12.88
CA VAL A 252 9.21 41.05 -13.21
C VAL A 252 10.57 41.43 -12.66
N ALA A 253 11.47 41.83 -13.55
CA ALA A 253 12.77 42.38 -13.19
C ALA A 253 13.26 43.29 -14.31
N PHE A 254 13.72 44.48 -13.96
CA PHE A 254 14.39 45.37 -14.89
C PHE A 254 15.69 45.89 -14.29
N ALA A 255 16.65 46.14 -15.16
CA ALA A 255 17.89 46.84 -14.85
C ALA A 255 18.26 47.67 -16.07
N VAL A 256 18.36 48.98 -15.88
CA VAL A 256 18.60 49.93 -16.94
C VAL A 256 19.66 50.94 -16.53
N SER A 257 20.39 51.45 -17.50
CA SER A 257 21.39 52.51 -17.38
C SER A 257 20.90 53.74 -18.13
N LEU A 258 21.29 54.92 -17.64
CA LEU A 258 20.90 56.19 -18.25
C LEU A 258 21.34 56.23 -19.72
N GLY A 259 22.55 55.70 -19.96
CA GLY A 259 23.11 55.38 -21.26
C GLY A 259 23.57 56.59 -22.05
N GLY A 260 24.70 56.45 -22.76
CA GLY A 260 25.14 57.23 -23.95
C GLY A 260 25.14 58.78 -23.94
N ASN A 261 24.70 59.46 -22.87
CA ASN A 261 24.30 60.86 -22.89
C ASN A 261 25.05 61.76 -21.90
N GLY A 262 26.29 61.41 -21.54
CA GLY A 262 27.20 62.29 -20.80
C GLY A 262 26.56 62.98 -19.59
N LEU A 263 26.88 64.26 -19.37
CA LEU A 263 26.37 65.04 -18.24
C LEU A 263 24.98 65.60 -18.55
N GLN A 264 24.00 65.28 -17.70
CA GLN A 264 22.69 65.94 -17.66
C GLN A 264 22.62 66.85 -16.43
N LYS A 265 22.20 68.10 -16.63
CA LYS A 265 22.20 69.13 -15.58
C LYS A 265 20.98 70.02 -15.69
N THR A 266 20.35 70.31 -14.56
CA THR A 266 19.23 71.26 -14.47
C THR A 266 19.66 72.53 -13.73
N THR A 267 19.09 73.68 -14.12
CA THR A 267 19.27 74.98 -13.44
C THR A 267 17.95 75.51 -12.84
N SER A 268 16.81 74.98 -13.28
CA SER A 268 15.49 75.27 -12.71
C SER A 268 14.52 74.15 -13.05
N GLY A 269 13.57 73.86 -12.16
CA GLY A 269 12.62 72.76 -12.35
C GLY A 269 13.25 71.37 -12.28
N SER A 270 12.42 70.33 -12.31
CA SER A 270 12.88 68.93 -12.35
C SER A 270 12.78 68.38 -13.78
N GLN A 271 13.64 67.44 -14.11
CA GLN A 271 13.67 66.75 -15.40
C GLN A 271 13.47 65.25 -15.21
N THR A 272 12.58 64.64 -16.00
CA THR A 272 12.46 63.16 -16.03
C THR A 272 13.71 62.55 -16.64
N LEU A 273 14.31 61.60 -15.92
CA LEU A 273 15.45 60.82 -16.40
C LEU A 273 14.94 59.59 -17.17
N ILE A 274 15.25 59.52 -18.46
CA ILE A 274 14.89 58.40 -19.33
C ILE A 274 16.10 57.48 -19.44
N TYR A 275 16.09 56.36 -18.72
CA TYR A 275 17.15 55.36 -18.79
C TYR A 275 16.93 54.47 -20.01
N ARG A 276 17.68 54.73 -21.09
CA ARG A 276 17.44 54.12 -22.40
C ARG A 276 18.16 52.80 -22.59
N GLU A 277 19.24 52.56 -21.86
CA GLU A 277 20.06 51.38 -22.04
C GLU A 277 19.55 50.24 -21.18
N VAL A 278 18.99 49.20 -21.82
CA VAL A 278 18.32 48.09 -21.13
C VAL A 278 19.27 46.91 -20.99
N LEU A 279 19.65 46.58 -19.75
CA LEU A 279 20.44 45.38 -19.43
C LEU A 279 19.52 44.17 -19.20
N THR A 280 18.36 44.38 -18.58
CA THR A 280 17.35 43.36 -18.33
C THR A 280 15.97 44.01 -18.28
N ASN A 281 14.94 43.36 -18.85
CA ASN A 281 13.54 43.80 -18.77
C ASN A 281 12.56 42.61 -18.81
N VAL A 282 12.73 41.66 -17.89
CA VAL A 282 11.85 40.51 -17.73
C VAL A 282 10.47 40.99 -17.31
N GLY A 283 9.44 40.57 -18.05
CA GLY A 283 8.07 41.03 -17.87
C GLY A 283 7.74 42.36 -18.58
N GLN A 284 8.73 43.00 -19.25
CA GLN A 284 8.56 44.21 -20.05
C GLN A 284 7.82 45.35 -19.33
N ALA A 285 8.02 45.45 -18.01
CA ALA A 285 7.33 46.41 -17.16
C ALA A 285 7.97 47.80 -17.17
N TYR A 286 9.21 47.92 -17.66
CA TYR A 286 9.89 49.19 -17.86
C TYR A 286 9.83 49.61 -19.33
N ASN A 287 9.46 50.87 -19.60
CA ASN A 287 9.42 51.45 -20.93
C ASN A 287 10.62 52.40 -21.15
N PRO A 288 11.63 52.01 -21.96
CA PRO A 288 12.84 52.80 -22.18
C PRO A 288 12.62 54.08 -22.99
N GLU A 289 11.50 54.24 -23.67
CA GLU A 289 11.18 55.48 -24.38
C GLU A 289 10.66 56.58 -23.43
N THR A 290 10.08 56.17 -22.31
CA THR A 290 9.43 57.09 -21.35
C THR A 290 10.19 57.23 -20.03
N GLY A 291 11.05 56.26 -19.68
CA GLY A 291 11.72 56.24 -18.39
C GLY A 291 10.88 55.64 -17.25
N VAL A 292 9.74 55.02 -17.58
CA VAL A 292 8.71 54.65 -16.61
C VAL A 292 8.65 53.14 -16.43
N PHE A 293 8.75 52.69 -15.19
CA PHE A 293 8.32 51.36 -14.77
C PHE A 293 6.84 51.41 -14.39
N THR A 294 6.05 50.44 -14.85
CA THR A 294 4.64 50.28 -14.47
C THR A 294 4.45 48.92 -13.80
N ALA A 295 3.95 48.89 -12.58
CA ALA A 295 3.73 47.65 -11.84
C ALA A 295 2.64 46.80 -12.55
N PRO A 296 2.98 45.63 -13.12
CA PRO A 296 2.00 44.84 -13.88
C PRO A 296 1.02 44.09 -12.98
N VAL A 297 1.37 43.88 -11.71
CA VAL A 297 0.52 43.29 -10.67
C VAL A 297 0.74 44.01 -9.35
N ARG A 298 -0.20 43.84 -8.43
CA ARG A 298 0.00 44.26 -7.04
C ARG A 298 1.06 43.37 -6.39
N GLY A 299 2.00 43.98 -5.67
CA GLY A 299 3.07 43.21 -5.03
C GLY A 299 4.12 44.06 -4.32
N VAL A 300 5.04 43.38 -3.66
CA VAL A 300 6.21 44.02 -3.05
C VAL A 300 7.37 43.98 -4.04
N TYR A 301 7.86 45.15 -4.41
CA TYR A 301 8.95 45.32 -5.37
C TYR A 301 10.18 45.87 -4.65
N TYR A 302 11.34 45.26 -4.84
CA TYR A 302 12.60 45.88 -4.43
C TYR A 302 13.08 46.79 -5.56
N ILE A 303 13.26 48.07 -5.24
CA ILE A 303 13.71 49.10 -6.18
C ILE A 303 15.03 49.67 -5.68
N ARG A 304 16.00 49.84 -6.58
CA ARG A 304 17.29 50.46 -6.30
C ARG A 304 17.72 51.34 -7.45
N PHE A 305 18.41 52.43 -7.14
CA PHE A 305 19.10 53.23 -8.13
C PHE A 305 20.43 53.72 -7.61
N THR A 306 21.33 54.02 -8.54
CA THR A 306 22.62 54.65 -8.31
C THR A 306 22.73 55.82 -9.28
N ALA A 307 23.08 56.99 -8.77
CA ALA A 307 23.46 58.15 -9.55
C ALA A 307 24.98 58.31 -9.47
N ASN A 308 25.60 58.65 -10.60
CA ASN A 308 26.99 59.05 -10.66
C ASN A 308 27.09 60.45 -11.25
N ALA A 309 27.97 61.30 -10.75
CA ALA A 309 28.25 62.60 -11.35
C ALA A 309 29.64 63.12 -10.96
N PRO A 310 30.21 64.05 -11.75
CA PRO A 310 31.31 64.88 -11.27
C PRO A 310 30.93 65.62 -9.98
N THR A 311 31.92 65.83 -9.12
CA THR A 311 31.74 66.39 -7.77
C THR A 311 31.81 67.93 -7.72
N ASP A 312 31.74 68.60 -8.88
CA ASP A 312 31.80 70.05 -9.05
C ASP A 312 30.43 70.75 -8.94
N PHE A 313 29.33 69.98 -8.82
CA PHE A 313 27.97 70.47 -8.71
C PHE A 313 27.10 69.47 -7.92
N PRO A 314 25.99 69.90 -7.28
CA PRO A 314 25.11 68.98 -6.57
C PRO A 314 24.58 67.86 -7.49
N MET A 315 24.49 66.64 -6.97
CA MET A 315 23.97 65.48 -7.69
C MET A 315 22.61 65.09 -7.11
N SER A 316 21.67 64.66 -7.97
CA SER A 316 20.48 63.97 -7.49
C SER A 316 19.95 62.89 -8.41
N ALA A 317 19.25 61.94 -7.81
CA ALA A 317 18.32 61.07 -8.48
C ALA A 317 17.16 60.79 -7.53
N VAL A 318 15.93 61.05 -7.99
CA VAL A 318 14.74 61.02 -7.13
C VAL A 318 13.68 60.11 -7.74
N LEU A 319 13.28 59.11 -6.97
CA LEU A 319 12.25 58.15 -7.37
C LEU A 319 10.87 58.72 -7.04
N TYR A 320 10.07 58.93 -8.09
CA TYR A 320 8.68 59.33 -7.97
C TYR A 320 7.75 58.14 -8.21
N LYS A 321 6.72 58.03 -7.39
CA LYS A 321 5.56 57.16 -7.60
C LYS A 321 4.38 57.98 -8.14
N ASN A 322 3.75 57.46 -9.20
CA ASN A 322 2.58 58.06 -9.85
C ASN A 322 2.78 59.53 -10.23
N GLY A 323 4.01 59.92 -10.58
CA GLY A 323 4.38 61.27 -11.00
C GLY A 323 4.53 62.32 -9.89
N TYR A 324 3.97 62.10 -8.68
CA TYR A 324 3.88 63.15 -7.66
C TYR A 324 4.47 62.76 -6.30
N TYR A 325 4.51 61.48 -5.95
CA TYR A 325 4.94 61.03 -4.62
C TYR A 325 6.41 60.64 -4.59
N VAL A 326 7.26 61.47 -3.99
CA VAL A 326 8.66 61.10 -3.76
C VAL A 326 8.74 59.89 -2.81
N GLN A 327 9.37 58.82 -3.27
CA GLN A 327 9.58 57.59 -2.50
C GLN A 327 10.98 57.56 -1.88
N LEU A 328 11.99 57.84 -2.69
CA LEU A 328 13.41 57.75 -2.33
C LEU A 328 14.20 58.85 -3.04
N ILE A 329 15.27 59.29 -2.39
CA ILE A 329 16.15 60.34 -2.89
C ILE A 329 17.59 59.90 -2.67
N ALA A 330 18.44 60.06 -3.70
CA ALA A 330 19.88 60.16 -3.53
C ALA A 330 20.26 61.60 -3.88
N HIS A 331 20.96 62.29 -2.98
CA HIS A 331 21.38 63.67 -3.16
C HIS A 331 22.74 63.89 -2.52
N GLU A 332 23.67 64.47 -3.26
CA GLU A 332 25.02 64.79 -2.77
C GLU A 332 25.40 66.22 -3.08
N GLN A 333 26.22 66.80 -2.20
CA GLN A 333 26.77 68.14 -2.35
C GLN A 333 28.18 68.06 -2.97
N PRO A 334 28.67 69.13 -3.61
CA PRO A 334 30.02 69.17 -4.14
C PRO A 334 31.08 68.81 -3.09
N SER A 335 32.03 67.95 -3.46
CA SER A 335 33.00 67.33 -2.53
C SER A 335 34.47 67.50 -2.96
N GLY A 336 34.76 68.18 -4.09
CA GLY A 336 36.12 68.43 -4.56
C GLY A 336 36.31 68.11 -6.05
N GLU A 337 37.51 67.70 -6.45
CA GLU A 337 37.77 67.20 -7.81
C GLU A 337 37.54 65.69 -7.88
N GLY A 338 36.73 65.23 -8.84
CA GLY A 338 36.47 63.80 -9.04
C GLY A 338 35.06 63.49 -9.56
N SER A 339 34.61 62.26 -9.27
CA SER A 339 33.26 61.76 -9.54
C SER A 339 32.82 60.90 -8.36
N ASP A 340 31.60 61.09 -7.89
CA ASP A 340 31.02 60.34 -6.76
C ASP A 340 29.78 59.58 -7.22
N THR A 341 29.36 58.62 -6.39
CA THR A 341 28.15 57.84 -6.59
C THR A 341 27.25 57.89 -5.36
N ALA A 342 25.97 58.18 -5.56
CA ALA A 342 24.95 58.12 -4.52
C ALA A 342 23.91 57.06 -4.86
N SER A 343 23.51 56.24 -3.89
CA SER A 343 22.53 55.16 -4.11
C SER A 343 21.44 55.16 -3.05
N ASN A 344 20.24 54.78 -3.44
CA ASN A 344 19.15 54.50 -2.50
C ASN A 344 18.30 53.33 -3.02
N GLY A 345 17.58 52.66 -2.13
CA GLY A 345 16.71 51.55 -2.48
C GLY A 345 15.82 51.11 -1.34
N ALA A 346 14.64 50.60 -1.67
CA ALA A 346 13.66 50.11 -0.70
C ALA A 346 12.75 49.04 -1.31
N ALA A 347 12.14 48.24 -0.44
CA ALA A 347 10.99 47.42 -0.78
C ALA A 347 9.73 48.27 -0.72
N LEU A 348 9.00 48.38 -1.83
CA LEU A 348 7.79 49.19 -1.98
C LEU A 348 6.59 48.29 -2.29
N LEU A 349 5.48 48.48 -1.59
CA LEU A 349 4.18 47.92 -1.99
C LEU A 349 3.61 48.78 -3.12
N LEU A 350 3.42 48.18 -4.28
CA LEU A 350 2.82 48.82 -5.45
C LEU A 350 1.50 48.12 -5.80
N GLU A 351 0.51 48.92 -6.16
CA GLU A 351 -0.72 48.47 -6.78
C GLU A 351 -0.51 48.26 -8.28
N GLN A 352 -1.34 47.42 -8.90
CA GLN A 352 -1.29 47.26 -10.36
C GLN A 352 -1.53 48.60 -11.05
N GLY A 353 -0.65 48.97 -11.98
CA GLY A 353 -0.70 50.23 -12.71
C GLY A 353 0.02 51.40 -12.03
N ASP A 354 0.49 51.23 -10.78
CA ASP A 354 1.37 52.23 -10.17
C ASP A 354 2.63 52.41 -11.03
N THR A 355 3.03 53.66 -11.23
CA THR A 355 4.21 54.01 -12.04
C THR A 355 5.36 54.50 -11.17
N LEU A 356 6.57 54.12 -11.55
CA LEU A 356 7.81 54.62 -10.97
C LEU A 356 8.65 55.27 -12.06
N SER A 357 9.17 56.46 -11.78
CA SER A 357 10.04 57.21 -12.69
C SER A 357 11.10 57.96 -11.91
N MET A 358 12.29 58.06 -12.48
CA MET A 358 13.39 58.84 -11.91
C MET A 358 13.32 60.29 -12.39
N GLN A 359 13.58 61.22 -11.49
CA GLN A 359 13.74 62.63 -11.82
C GLN A 359 15.07 63.18 -11.30
N LEU A 360 15.64 64.08 -12.09
CA LEU A 360 16.73 64.96 -11.72
C LEU A 360 16.12 66.24 -11.15
N TRP A 361 16.37 66.54 -9.88
CA TRP A 361 15.87 67.76 -9.24
C TRP A 361 16.54 69.02 -9.77
N HIS A 362 15.90 70.17 -9.56
CA HIS A 362 16.45 71.49 -9.87
C HIS A 362 17.84 71.70 -9.26
N ASN A 363 18.71 72.41 -9.97
CA ASN A 363 20.07 72.71 -9.54
C ASN A 363 20.89 71.47 -9.18
N THR A 364 20.67 70.37 -9.92
CA THR A 364 21.49 69.16 -9.75
C THR A 364 21.92 68.57 -11.10
N GLN A 365 22.88 67.64 -11.06
CA GLN A 365 23.39 66.93 -12.22
C GLN A 365 23.45 65.41 -12.01
N ILE A 366 23.52 64.68 -13.13
CA ILE A 366 23.79 63.25 -13.20
C ILE A 366 24.57 62.97 -14.48
N TRP A 367 25.40 61.94 -14.46
CA TRP A 367 26.24 61.57 -15.59
C TRP A 367 26.21 60.07 -15.83
N ASP A 368 26.32 59.69 -17.10
CA ASP A 368 26.53 58.30 -17.49
C ASP A 368 27.31 58.18 -18.80
N ASN A 369 27.87 57.00 -19.03
CA ASN A 369 28.54 56.65 -20.29
C ASN A 369 28.34 55.14 -20.59
N SER A 370 29.10 54.59 -21.53
CA SER A 370 29.05 53.17 -21.91
C SER A 370 29.43 52.18 -20.82
N ASN A 371 29.84 52.63 -19.62
CA ASN A 371 30.17 51.78 -18.48
C ASN A 371 29.02 51.67 -17.45
N HIS A 372 27.86 52.28 -17.71
CA HIS A 372 26.64 52.12 -16.91
C HIS A 372 26.78 52.51 -15.43
N HIS A 373 27.31 53.71 -15.16
CA HIS A 373 27.50 54.21 -13.80
C HIS A 373 26.18 54.59 -13.12
N SER A 374 25.29 55.25 -13.87
CA SER A 374 23.98 55.66 -13.37
C SER A 374 22.93 54.62 -13.73
N THR A 375 22.43 53.88 -12.74
CA THR A 375 21.54 52.73 -12.93
C THR A 375 20.23 52.87 -12.17
N PHE A 376 19.18 52.27 -12.73
CA PHE A 376 17.88 52.11 -12.11
C PHE A 376 17.42 50.66 -12.31
N SER A 377 17.11 49.97 -11.22
CA SER A 377 16.74 48.56 -11.27
C SER A 377 15.65 48.24 -10.25
N GLY A 378 14.94 47.18 -10.54
CA GLY A 378 13.95 46.67 -9.61
C GLY A 378 13.37 45.33 -10.03
N PHE A 379 12.83 44.61 -9.06
CA PHE A 379 12.21 43.31 -9.29
C PHE A 379 11.09 43.03 -8.30
N LEU A 380 10.12 42.22 -8.74
CA LEU A 380 9.05 41.72 -7.88
C LEU A 380 9.62 40.69 -6.90
N LEU A 381 9.48 40.95 -5.60
CA LEU A 381 9.81 39.97 -4.56
C LEU A 381 8.71 38.91 -4.46
N PHE A 382 7.46 39.35 -4.35
CA PHE A 382 6.28 38.48 -4.37
C PHE A 382 5.02 39.29 -4.73
N PRO A 383 4.11 38.74 -5.55
CA PRO A 383 2.80 39.32 -5.79
C PRO A 383 1.92 39.20 -4.52
N MET A 384 0.88 40.04 -4.41
CA MET A 384 0.02 40.14 -3.22
C MET A 384 -1.47 40.00 -3.53
#